data_AF-A0A453DW33-F1
#
_entry.id   AF-A0A453DW33-F1
#
_cell.length_a   1.000
_cell.length_b   1.000
_cell.length_c   1.000
_cell.angle_alpha   90.00
_cell.angle_beta   90.00
_cell.angle_gamma   90.00
#
_symmetry.space_group_name_H-M   'P 1'
#
loop_
_entity.id
_entity.type
_entity.pdbx_description
1 polymer ?
#
loop_
_entity_poly.entity_id
_entity_poly.type
_entity_poly.pdbx_seq_one_letter_code
_entity_poly.pdbx_strand_id
1 'polypeptide(L)'
;MQCQVPDVFPVLAAAHKALISKSRESLTTRTLHLELVYNCSGSKHITESLKRCGIADDTQYILAARFDASDEEMKALEKLISGTEIDLSELETRADQPKILKQYKITPQELSISTLPEAIVCRIAARDAL
;
A
#
# COMPACT_ATOMS: atom_id res chain seq x y z
N MET A 1 -0.41 15.59 -3.99
CA MET A 1 0.00 14.68 -2.89
C MET A 1 1.16 13.73 -3.30
N GLN A 2 2.13 13.43 -2.42
CA GLN A 2 3.26 12.50 -2.66
C GLN A 2 2.93 11.04 -2.27
N CYS A 3 3.67 10.08 -2.82
CA CYS A 3 3.43 8.65 -2.65
C CYS A 3 3.60 8.22 -1.17
N GLN A 4 2.69 7.39 -0.65
CA GLN A 4 2.75 6.85 0.71
C GLN A 4 3.39 5.46 0.79
N VAL A 5 3.82 4.92 -0.36
CA VAL A 5 4.38 3.58 -0.49
C VAL A 5 5.81 3.72 -0.99
N PRO A 6 6.82 3.35 -0.18
CA PRO A 6 8.23 3.56 -0.55
C PRO A 6 8.79 2.45 -1.44
N ASP A 7 8.13 1.29 -1.49
CA ASP A 7 8.62 0.12 -2.20
C ASP A 7 7.48 -0.85 -2.53
N VAL A 8 7.72 -1.77 -3.47
CA VAL A 8 6.78 -2.82 -3.88
C VAL A 8 6.57 -3.85 -2.76
N PHE A 9 7.58 -4.13 -1.93
CA PHE A 9 7.53 -5.16 -0.91
C PHE A 9 6.39 -4.97 0.12
N PRO A 10 6.17 -3.78 0.71
CA PRO A 10 5.00 -3.49 1.53
C PRO A 10 3.66 -3.77 0.86
N VAL A 11 3.55 -3.49 -0.44
CA VAL A 11 2.32 -3.72 -1.23
C VAL A 11 2.07 -5.21 -1.38
N LEU A 12 3.10 -5.98 -1.71
CA LEU A 12 3.01 -7.44 -1.80
C LEU A 12 2.66 -8.08 -0.45
N ALA A 13 3.24 -7.59 0.65
CA ALA A 13 2.89 -8.06 1.99
C ALA A 13 1.43 -7.77 2.34
N ALA A 14 0.94 -6.56 2.01
CA ALA A 14 -0.46 -6.18 2.20
C ALA A 14 -1.41 -7.03 1.33
N ALA A 15 -1.01 -7.33 0.08
CA ALA A 15 -1.74 -8.17 -0.85
C ALA A 15 -1.84 -9.62 -0.37
N HIS A 16 -0.72 -10.19 0.06
CA HIS A 16 -0.66 -11.52 0.64
C HIS A 16 -1.56 -11.64 1.88
N LYS A 17 -1.50 -10.64 2.78
CA LYS A 17 -2.38 -10.58 3.94
C LYS A 17 -3.86 -10.49 3.54
N ALA A 18 -4.20 -9.71 2.53
CA ALA A 18 -5.56 -9.60 2.02
C ALA A 18 -6.07 -10.94 1.44
N LEU A 19 -5.22 -11.67 0.73
CA LEU A 19 -5.53 -13.01 0.21
C LEU A 19 -5.76 -14.03 1.33
N ILE A 20 -4.94 -14.01 2.39
CA ILE A 20 -5.16 -14.85 3.57
C ILE A 20 -6.49 -14.52 4.26
N SER A 21 -6.80 -13.24 4.45
CA SER A 21 -8.09 -12.85 5.04
C SER A 21 -9.27 -13.27 4.16
N LYS A 22 -9.13 -13.19 2.82
CA LYS A 22 -10.17 -13.67 1.89
C LYS A 22 -10.37 -15.18 1.98
N SER A 23 -9.29 -15.97 2.01
CA SER A 23 -9.40 -17.43 2.08
C SER A 23 -9.97 -17.95 3.40
N ARG A 24 -9.90 -17.13 4.45
CA ARG A 24 -10.48 -17.40 5.78
C ARG A 24 -11.86 -16.77 5.97
N GLU A 25 -12.43 -16.14 4.94
CA GLU A 25 -13.69 -15.39 5.02
C GLU A 25 -13.70 -14.31 6.11
N SER A 26 -12.52 -13.76 6.43
CA SER A 26 -12.29 -12.81 7.52
C SER A 26 -11.81 -11.44 7.02
N LEU A 27 -12.33 -11.00 5.88
CA LEU A 27 -12.08 -9.65 5.37
C LEU A 27 -12.66 -8.60 6.31
N THR A 28 -11.89 -7.55 6.60
CA THR A 28 -12.36 -6.42 7.40
C THR A 28 -13.19 -5.46 6.55
N THR A 29 -12.83 -5.35 5.28
CA THR A 29 -13.47 -4.48 4.29
C THR A 29 -14.41 -5.27 3.37
N ARG A 30 -15.16 -4.55 2.53
CA ARG A 30 -16.17 -5.17 1.64
C ARG A 30 -15.58 -5.94 0.46
N THR A 31 -14.35 -5.63 0.04
CA THR A 31 -13.75 -6.23 -1.17
C THR A 31 -12.26 -6.48 -0.96
N LEU A 32 -11.70 -7.43 -1.71
CA LEU A 32 -10.28 -7.76 -1.66
C LEU A 32 -9.38 -6.54 -1.98
N HIS A 33 -9.78 -5.70 -2.94
CA HIS A 33 -9.01 -4.51 -3.32
C HIS A 33 -9.03 -3.43 -2.24
N LEU A 34 -10.16 -3.25 -1.53
CA LEU A 34 -10.20 -2.35 -0.38
C LEU A 34 -9.35 -2.89 0.78
N GLU A 35 -9.31 -4.21 0.95
CA GLU A 35 -8.49 -4.85 1.98
C GLU A 35 -6.99 -4.61 1.73
N LEU A 36 -6.56 -4.59 0.46
CA LEU A 36 -5.19 -4.22 0.08
C LEU A 36 -4.85 -2.80 0.56
N VAL A 37 -5.67 -1.80 0.22
CA VAL A 37 -5.44 -0.40 0.63
C VAL A 37 -5.50 -0.26 2.16
N TYR A 38 -6.44 -0.96 2.79
CA TYR A 38 -6.56 -1.03 4.25
C TYR A 38 -5.28 -1.57 4.91
N ASN A 39 -4.78 -2.71 4.41
CA ASN A 39 -3.57 -3.35 4.88
C ASN A 39 -2.32 -2.50 4.66
N CYS A 40 -2.20 -1.84 3.50
CA CYS A 40 -1.09 -0.94 3.22
C CYS A 40 -0.95 0.10 4.32
N SER A 41 -2.03 0.74 4.76
CA SER A 41 -1.96 1.87 5.71
C SER A 41 -1.33 1.59 7.09
N GLY A 42 -1.28 0.32 7.52
CA GLY A 42 -0.91 -0.07 8.89
C GLY A 42 -1.90 0.35 9.98
N SER A 43 -3.02 0.99 9.62
CA SER A 43 -4.07 1.45 10.55
C SER A 43 -5.14 0.37 10.77
N LYS A 44 -5.81 0.42 11.93
CA LYS A 44 -7.03 -0.36 12.24
C LYS A 44 -8.32 0.38 11.84
N HIS A 45 -8.22 1.63 11.38
CA HIS A 45 -9.37 2.46 11.01
C HIS A 45 -9.53 2.54 9.49
N ILE A 46 -10.55 1.85 8.96
CA ILE A 46 -10.82 1.75 7.51
C ILE A 46 -10.84 3.13 6.82
N THR A 47 -11.62 4.09 7.34
CA THR A 47 -11.75 5.42 6.74
C THR A 47 -10.41 6.15 6.66
N GLU A 48 -9.61 6.04 7.71
CA GLU A 48 -8.29 6.68 7.75
C GLU A 48 -7.32 6.00 6.78
N SER A 49 -7.39 4.67 6.66
CA SER A 49 -6.59 3.91 5.70
C SER A 49 -6.85 4.33 4.26
N LEU A 50 -8.12 4.50 3.90
CA LEU A 50 -8.51 4.94 2.56
C LEU A 50 -8.10 6.39 2.28
N LYS A 51 -8.17 7.28 3.28
CA LYS A 51 -7.70 8.66 3.13
C LYS A 51 -6.18 8.76 2.96
N ARG A 52 -5.43 7.85 3.59
CA ARG A 52 -3.97 7.84 3.58
C ARG A 52 -3.40 7.20 2.32
N CYS A 53 -3.83 5.98 2.03
CA CYS A 53 -3.28 5.15 0.97
C CYS A 53 -4.15 5.09 -0.29
N GLY A 54 -5.33 5.71 -0.28
CA GLY A 54 -6.16 5.90 -1.47
C GLY A 54 -5.74 7.14 -2.27
N ILE A 55 -6.46 7.37 -3.37
CA ILE A 55 -6.27 8.53 -4.24
C ILE A 55 -7.12 9.72 -3.77
N ALA A 56 -6.66 10.93 -4.06
CA ALA A 56 -7.35 12.19 -3.84
C ALA A 56 -7.37 13.00 -5.15
N ASP A 57 -8.18 14.06 -5.20
CA ASP A 57 -8.36 14.88 -6.41
C ASP A 57 -7.05 15.58 -6.86
N ASP A 58 -6.10 15.80 -5.94
CA ASP A 58 -4.79 16.39 -6.22
C ASP A 58 -3.66 15.35 -6.40
N THR A 59 -4.00 14.06 -6.49
CA THR A 59 -3.02 12.99 -6.67
C THR A 59 -2.37 13.08 -8.05
N GLN A 60 -1.05 13.19 -8.07
CA GLN A 60 -0.24 13.25 -9.30
C GLN A 60 0.42 11.90 -9.65
N TYR A 61 0.53 11.00 -8.66
CA TYR A 61 1.14 9.68 -8.80
C TYR A 61 0.18 8.63 -8.28
N ILE A 62 -0.14 7.66 -9.14
CA ILE A 62 -1.09 6.59 -8.82
C ILE A 62 -0.34 5.27 -8.92
N LEU A 63 -0.38 4.49 -7.85
CA LEU A 63 0.00 3.08 -7.89
C LEU A 63 -1.28 2.26 -8.08
N ALA A 64 -1.43 1.66 -9.25
CA ALA A 64 -2.55 0.80 -9.55
C ALA A 64 -2.18 -0.66 -9.26
N ALA A 65 -3.03 -1.37 -8.51
CA ALA A 65 -2.81 -2.78 -8.17
C ALA A 65 -4.09 -3.58 -8.37
N ARG A 66 -3.98 -4.73 -9.04
CA ARG A 66 -5.09 -5.63 -9.32
C ARG A 66 -4.67 -7.07 -9.03
N PHE A 67 -5.59 -7.85 -8.49
CA PHE A 67 -5.41 -9.28 -8.23
C PHE A 67 -5.91 -10.06 -9.45
N ASP A 68 -5.14 -11.07 -9.86
CA ASP A 68 -5.53 -12.03 -10.91
C ASP A 68 -6.02 -11.36 -12.21
N ALA A 69 -5.31 -10.30 -12.62
CA ALA A 69 -5.69 -9.50 -13.78
C ALA A 69 -5.27 -10.16 -15.09
N SER A 70 -6.18 -10.19 -16.07
CA SER A 70 -5.80 -10.51 -17.45
C SER A 70 -5.14 -9.31 -18.15
N ASP A 71 -4.45 -9.56 -19.27
CA ASP A 71 -3.86 -8.50 -20.09
C ASP A 71 -4.92 -7.50 -20.59
N GLU A 72 -6.13 -7.97 -20.88
CA GLU A 72 -7.26 -7.11 -21.28
C GLU A 72 -7.72 -6.21 -20.13
N GLU A 73 -7.77 -6.74 -18.91
CA GLU A 73 -8.15 -5.96 -17.74
C GLU A 73 -7.09 -4.92 -17.38
N MET A 74 -5.79 -5.26 -17.54
CA MET A 74 -4.69 -4.30 -17.35
C MET A 74 -4.75 -3.18 -18.39
N LYS A 75 -4.98 -3.50 -19.67
CA LYS A 75 -5.19 -2.49 -20.73
C LYS A 75 -6.43 -1.63 -20.48
N ALA A 76 -7.49 -2.20 -19.90
CA ALA A 76 -8.68 -1.45 -19.53
C ALA A 76 -8.38 -0.48 -18.37
N LEU A 77 -7.61 -0.93 -17.38
CA LEU A 77 -7.17 -0.11 -16.25
C LEU A 77 -6.29 1.06 -16.69
N GLU A 78 -5.34 0.83 -17.59
CA GLU A 78 -4.50 1.88 -18.17
C GLU A 78 -5.33 2.99 -18.83
N LYS A 79 -6.38 2.63 -19.58
CA LYS A 79 -7.27 3.60 -20.23
C LYS A 79 -8.08 4.46 -19.26
N LEU A 80 -8.24 4.02 -18.02
CA LEU A 80 -8.92 4.81 -16.97
C LEU A 80 -8.01 5.86 -16.34
N ILE A 81 -6.70 5.74 -16.52
CA ILE A 81 -5.71 6.62 -15.89
C ILE A 81 -5.19 7.61 -16.94
N SER A 82 -5.51 8.89 -16.75
CA SER A 82 -4.91 9.96 -17.56
C SER A 82 -3.54 10.30 -17.00
N GLY A 83 -2.49 9.75 -17.61
CA GLY A 83 -1.12 9.96 -17.16
C GLY A 83 -0.10 9.21 -18.02
N THR A 84 1.13 9.19 -17.54
CA THR A 84 2.22 8.43 -18.16
C THR A 84 2.66 7.35 -17.19
N GLU A 85 2.67 6.11 -17.66
CA GLU A 85 3.22 4.99 -16.89
C GLU A 85 4.72 5.20 -16.66
N ILE A 86 5.16 4.90 -15.44
CA ILE A 86 6.55 5.02 -15.02
C ILE A 86 6.96 3.74 -14.29
N ASP A 87 8.27 3.49 -14.25
CA ASP A 87 8.83 2.30 -13.61
C ASP A 87 8.62 2.30 -12.09
N LEU A 88 8.41 1.12 -11.51
CA LEU A 88 8.21 0.96 -10.07
C LEU A 88 9.43 1.36 -9.23
N SER A 89 10.63 1.42 -9.82
CA SER A 89 11.84 1.95 -9.18
C SER A 89 11.71 3.43 -8.77
N GLU A 90 10.78 4.17 -9.35
CA GLU A 90 10.50 5.56 -8.99
C GLU A 90 9.75 5.71 -7.66
N LEU A 91 9.23 4.62 -7.09
CA LEU A 91 8.44 4.66 -5.86
C LEU A 91 9.22 5.26 -4.69
N GLU A 92 10.46 4.83 -4.47
CA GLU A 92 11.29 5.29 -3.35
C GLU A 92 11.55 6.79 -3.44
N THR A 93 11.91 7.27 -4.63
CA THR A 93 12.21 8.68 -4.91
C THR A 93 11.00 9.59 -4.71
N ARG A 94 9.78 9.07 -4.94
CA ARG A 94 8.52 9.83 -4.86
C ARG A 94 7.81 9.66 -3.53
N ALA A 95 8.33 8.82 -2.65
CA ALA A 95 7.76 8.53 -1.36
C ALA A 95 8.02 9.67 -0.36
N ASP A 96 6.97 10.10 0.34
CA ASP A 96 7.08 11.05 1.44
C ASP A 96 7.63 10.34 2.68
N GLN A 97 8.95 10.11 2.70
CA GLN A 97 9.62 9.39 3.78
C GLN A 97 9.31 9.99 5.17
N PRO A 98 9.36 11.31 5.41
CA PRO A 98 9.01 11.88 6.71
C PRO A 98 7.59 11.53 7.16
N LYS A 99 6.62 11.59 6.25
CA LYS A 99 5.22 11.25 6.54
C LYS A 99 5.05 9.74 6.80
N ILE A 100 5.72 8.90 6.03
CA ILE A 100 5.73 7.43 6.19
C ILE A 100 6.30 7.07 7.57
N LEU A 101 7.48 7.57 7.92
CA LEU A 101 8.12 7.31 9.22
C LEU A 101 7.21 7.70 10.38
N LYS A 102 6.59 8.89 10.30
CA LYS A 102 5.63 9.36 11.30
C LYS A 102 4.39 8.47 11.39
N GLN A 103 3.85 8.03 10.25
CA GLN A 103 2.65 7.21 10.18
C GLN A 103 2.85 5.81 10.78
N TYR A 104 3.95 5.14 10.43
CA TYR A 104 4.25 3.79 10.94
C TYR A 104 4.99 3.81 12.28
N LYS A 105 5.28 5.01 12.80
CA LYS A 105 6.03 5.22 14.05
C LYS A 105 7.39 4.50 14.00
N ILE A 106 8.07 4.60 12.86
CA ILE A 106 9.38 3.99 12.64
C ILE A 106 10.43 4.96 13.20
N THR A 107 11.31 4.44 14.06
CA THR A 107 12.33 5.25 14.73
C THR A 107 13.67 5.16 14.01
N PRO A 108 14.57 6.15 14.17
CA PRO A 108 15.93 6.07 13.62
C PRO A 108 16.71 4.86 14.14
N GLN A 109 16.47 4.43 15.39
CA GLN A 109 17.09 3.24 15.96
C GLN A 109 16.64 1.95 15.26
N GLU A 110 15.37 1.85 14.88
CA GLU A 110 14.87 0.72 14.10
C GLU A 110 15.56 0.67 12.73
N LEU A 111 15.68 1.81 12.05
CA LEU A 111 16.38 1.93 10.76
C LEU A 111 17.88 1.67 10.83
N SER A 112 18.48 1.60 12.02
CA SER A 112 19.88 1.22 12.18
C SER A 112 20.12 -0.29 12.03
N ILE A 113 19.06 -1.10 12.14
CA ILE A 113 19.11 -2.56 12.09
C ILE A 113 18.16 -3.17 11.04
N SER A 114 17.30 -2.37 10.42
CA SER A 114 16.39 -2.77 9.35
C SER A 114 16.22 -1.67 8.30
N THR A 115 15.62 -2.02 7.18
CA THR A 115 15.26 -1.07 6.12
C THR A 115 13.84 -0.54 6.29
N LEU A 116 13.54 0.59 5.65
CA LEU A 116 12.20 1.20 5.69
C LEU A 116 11.11 0.23 5.19
N PRO A 117 11.26 -0.48 4.04
CA PRO A 117 10.29 -1.47 3.60
C PRO A 117 10.06 -2.60 4.60
N GLU A 118 11.12 -3.14 5.21
CA GLU A 118 11.03 -4.22 6.21
C GLU A 118 10.28 -3.77 7.47
N ALA A 119 10.57 -2.58 7.97
CA ALA A 119 9.87 -2.00 9.12
C ALA A 119 8.36 -1.82 8.85
N ILE A 120 7.99 -1.38 7.64
CA ILE A 120 6.59 -1.26 7.23
C ILE A 120 5.93 -2.65 7.14
N VAL A 121 6.59 -3.61 6.50
CA VAL A 121 6.08 -4.99 6.40
C VAL A 121 5.86 -5.60 7.77
N CYS A 122 6.77 -5.35 8.73
CA CYS A 122 6.58 -5.77 10.13
C CYS A 122 5.28 -5.24 10.71
N ARG A 123 4.97 -3.94 10.52
CA ARG A 123 3.71 -3.34 11.00
C ARG A 123 2.49 -3.91 10.30
N ILE A 124 2.56 -4.17 8.99
CA ILE A 124 1.45 -4.78 8.22
C ILE A 124 1.18 -6.20 8.72
N ALA A 125 2.23 -7.02 8.85
CA ALA A 125 2.15 -8.41 9.27
C ALA A 125 1.64 -8.53 10.71
N ALA A 126 2.26 -7.79 11.64
CA ALA A 126 1.96 -7.88 13.07
C ALA A 126 0.71 -7.09 13.52
N ARG A 127 0.02 -6.38 12.62
CA ARG A 127 -1.12 -5.50 12.95
C ARG A 127 -2.19 -6.14 13.84
N ASP A 128 -2.43 -7.44 13.69
CA ASP A 128 -3.49 -8.14 14.41
C ASP A 128 -2.98 -8.82 15.69
N ALA A 129 -1.66 -8.83 15.91
CA ALA A 129 -1.00 -9.35 17.11
C ALA A 129 -0.56 -8.24 18.09
N LEU A 130 -0.44 -7.01 17.62
CA LEU A 130 -0.12 -5.79 18.38
C LEU A 130 -1.39 -4.96 18.68
#